data_AF-A0A2N1U7C0-F1
#
_entry.id   AF-A0A2N1U7C0-F1
#
_cell.length_a   1.000
_cell.length_b   1.000
_cell.length_c   1.000
_cell.angle_alpha   90.00
_cell.angle_beta   90.00
_cell.angle_gamma   90.00
#
_symmetry.space_group_name_H-M   'P 1'
#
loop_
_entity.id
_entity.type
_entity.pdbx_description
1 polymer ?
#
loop_
_entity_poly.entity_id
_entity_poly.type
_entity_poly.pdbx_seq_one_letter_code
_entity_poly.pdbx_strand_id
1 'polypeptide(L)'
;MSGLFDPKIWWFEQLPSNLRPNESKVKELEKLRSHAIFHIFPLPNDMFTEIILSSRWVVHRVQENVYMRAKEKMPDASEKELLETVFRSRLFPQNPAGLEMTEEEFDKEMRNINSLNDLIQYFVQRDKEISRFCRDIFGIGKRIAKKVDDILDK
;
A
#
# COMPACT_ATOMS: atom_id res chain seq x y z
N MET A 1 -16.84 -21.08 -29.20
CA MET A 1 -16.45 -19.76 -29.74
C MET A 1 -15.72 -18.99 -28.65
N SER A 2 -14.61 -18.35 -29.04
CA SER A 2 -13.75 -17.42 -28.28
C SER A 2 -13.17 -17.88 -26.95
N GLY A 3 -12.13 -18.72 -27.04
CA GLY A 3 -10.92 -18.45 -26.26
C GLY A 3 -10.27 -17.18 -26.80
N LEU A 4 -10.14 -16.16 -25.94
CA LEU A 4 -9.30 -14.98 -26.13
C LEU A 4 -9.01 -14.42 -24.74
N PHE A 5 -7.85 -14.81 -24.20
CA PHE A 5 -7.20 -14.27 -23.01
C PHE A 5 -7.92 -14.42 -21.66
N ASP A 6 -7.60 -15.49 -20.93
CA ASP A 6 -7.49 -15.41 -19.46
C ASP A 6 -6.04 -15.74 -19.06
N PRO A 7 -5.05 -14.92 -19.43
CA PRO A 7 -3.72 -15.06 -18.86
C PRO A 7 -3.88 -14.78 -17.38
N LYS A 8 -3.54 -15.78 -16.54
CA LYS A 8 -3.40 -15.60 -15.08
C LYS A 8 -2.91 -14.19 -14.79
N ILE A 9 -3.72 -13.41 -14.09
CA ILE A 9 -3.42 -12.02 -13.77
C ILE A 9 -2.26 -12.04 -12.78
N TRP A 10 -1.03 -12.02 -13.30
CA TRP A 10 0.15 -12.40 -12.54
C TRP A 10 0.44 -11.43 -11.39
N TRP A 11 0.08 -10.15 -11.53
CA TRP A 11 0.15 -9.19 -10.41
C TRP A 11 -0.81 -9.55 -9.26
N PHE A 12 -1.99 -10.12 -9.56
CA PHE A 12 -2.98 -10.48 -8.55
C PHE A 12 -2.52 -11.68 -7.71
N GLU A 13 -1.85 -12.64 -8.33
CA GLU A 13 -1.29 -13.81 -7.62
C GLU A 13 -0.18 -13.41 -6.63
N GLN A 14 0.54 -12.32 -6.90
CA GLN A 14 1.58 -11.78 -6.03
C GLN A 14 1.05 -11.10 -4.77
N LEU A 15 -0.24 -10.76 -4.72
CA LEU A 15 -0.84 -10.14 -3.55
C LEU A 15 -1.13 -11.19 -2.46
N PRO A 16 -0.75 -10.91 -1.19
CA PRO A 16 -1.23 -11.67 -0.04
C PRO A 16 -2.76 -11.81 -0.07
N SER A 17 -3.28 -12.97 0.32
CA SER A 17 -4.72 -13.28 0.18
C SER A 17 -5.63 -12.27 0.88
N ASN A 18 -5.21 -11.72 2.03
CA ASN A 18 -5.93 -10.69 2.78
C ASN A 18 -5.92 -9.30 2.13
N LEU A 19 -5.05 -9.09 1.14
CA LEU A 19 -4.93 -7.83 0.37
C LEU A 19 -5.49 -7.96 -1.05
N ARG A 20 -6.06 -9.11 -1.41
CA ARG A 20 -6.67 -9.30 -2.73
C ARG A 20 -7.98 -8.51 -2.82
N PRO A 21 -8.14 -7.62 -3.81
CA PRO A 21 -9.39 -6.92 -4.04
C PRO A 21 -10.44 -7.88 -4.63
N ASN A 22 -11.71 -7.47 -4.60
CA ASN A 22 -12.81 -8.26 -5.17
C ASN A 22 -12.71 -8.34 -6.71
N GLU A 23 -13.46 -9.27 -7.31
CA GLU A 23 -13.39 -9.54 -8.75
C GLU A 23 -13.69 -8.30 -9.62
N SER A 24 -14.63 -7.44 -9.21
CA SER A 24 -14.95 -6.21 -9.94
C SER A 24 -13.75 -5.26 -10.00
N LYS A 25 -13.09 -5.03 -8.86
CA LYS A 25 -11.89 -4.21 -8.77
C LYS A 25 -10.73 -4.82 -9.54
N VAL A 26 -10.57 -6.16 -9.51
CA VAL A 26 -9.54 -6.85 -10.30
C VAL A 26 -9.71 -6.58 -11.79
N LYS A 27 -10.95 -6.64 -12.31
CA LYS A 27 -11.25 -6.32 -13.72
C LYS A 27 -10.91 -4.88 -14.07
N GLU A 28 -11.26 -3.92 -13.22
CA GLU A 28 -10.93 -2.50 -13.44
C GLU A 28 -9.41 -2.23 -13.39
N LEU A 29 -8.71 -2.84 -12.43
CA LEU A 29 -7.26 -2.73 -12.29
C LEU A 29 -6.52 -3.37 -13.47
N GLU A 30 -6.95 -4.54 -13.94
CA GLU A 30 -6.33 -5.17 -15.10
C GLU A 30 -6.58 -4.37 -16.40
N LYS A 31 -7.76 -3.75 -16.54
CA LYS A 31 -8.04 -2.81 -17.63
C LYS A 31 -7.13 -1.58 -17.57
N LEU A 32 -6.91 -1.04 -16.37
CA LEU A 32 -6.00 0.09 -16.15
C LEU A 32 -4.56 -0.30 -16.49
N ARG A 33 -4.08 -1.44 -16.01
CA ARG A 33 -2.72 -1.94 -16.24
C ARG A 33 -2.45 -2.20 -17.71
N SER A 34 -3.36 -2.89 -18.40
CA SER A 34 -3.20 -3.29 -19.80
C SER A 34 -3.10 -2.11 -20.77
N HIS A 35 -3.57 -0.93 -20.38
CA HIS A 35 -3.58 0.29 -21.18
C HIS A 35 -2.94 1.48 -20.45
N ALA A 36 -1.96 1.23 -19.59
CA ALA A 36 -1.45 2.26 -18.68
C ALA A 36 -0.48 3.24 -19.37
N ILE A 37 0.41 2.74 -20.24
CA ILE A 37 1.47 3.52 -20.88
C ILE A 37 0.95 4.03 -22.24
N PHE A 38 0.79 5.35 -22.35
CA PHE A 38 0.23 6.04 -23.53
C PHE A 38 -1.10 5.47 -24.04
N HIS A 39 -1.88 4.80 -23.18
CA HIS A 39 -3.11 4.09 -23.54
C HIS A 39 -2.94 2.89 -24.50
N ILE A 40 -1.70 2.45 -24.72
CA ILE A 40 -1.37 1.46 -25.76
C ILE A 40 -0.54 0.30 -25.20
N PHE A 41 0.31 0.56 -24.20
CA PHE A 41 1.19 -0.47 -23.64
C PHE A 41 0.80 -0.84 -22.21
N PRO A 42 0.90 -2.14 -21.87
CA PRO A 42 0.67 -2.60 -20.52
C PRO A 42 1.77 -2.13 -19.58
N LEU A 43 1.41 -1.78 -18.34
CA LEU A 43 2.40 -1.65 -17.28
C LEU A 43 2.92 -3.05 -16.91
N PRO A 44 4.24 -3.22 -16.72
CA PRO A 44 4.81 -4.44 -16.17
C PRO A 44 4.13 -4.85 -14.86
N ASN A 45 3.95 -6.16 -14.65
CA ASN A 45 3.20 -6.69 -13.52
C ASN A 45 3.87 -6.38 -12.17
N ASP A 46 5.19 -6.50 -12.09
CA ASP A 46 6.00 -6.14 -10.92
C ASP A 46 5.80 -4.67 -10.52
N MET A 47 5.90 -3.76 -11.49
CA MET A 47 5.62 -2.34 -11.28
C MET A 47 4.18 -2.13 -10.82
N PHE A 48 3.20 -2.79 -11.45
CA PHE A 48 1.80 -2.64 -11.07
C PHE A 48 1.48 -3.21 -9.68
N THR A 49 2.11 -4.32 -9.31
CA THR A 49 2.04 -4.89 -7.96
C THR A 49 2.58 -3.89 -6.94
N GLU A 50 3.73 -3.27 -7.21
CA GLU A 50 4.31 -2.25 -6.32
C GLU A 50 3.38 -1.05 -6.13
N ILE A 51 2.69 -0.61 -7.19
CA ILE A 51 1.68 0.45 -7.12
C ILE A 51 0.54 0.07 -6.19
N ILE A 52 0.00 -1.14 -6.36
CA ILE A 52 -1.10 -1.62 -5.55
C ILE A 52 -0.65 -1.75 -4.09
N LEU A 53 0.51 -2.34 -3.83
CA LEU A 53 1.05 -2.51 -2.47
C LEU A 53 1.34 -1.18 -1.78
N SER A 54 1.64 -0.13 -2.56
CA SER A 54 1.86 1.24 -2.07
C SER A 54 0.58 2.09 -2.03
N SER A 55 -0.57 1.53 -2.42
CA SER A 55 -1.85 2.26 -2.43
C SER A 55 -2.33 2.58 -1.02
N ARG A 56 -3.11 3.67 -0.88
CA ARG A 56 -3.71 4.06 0.40
C ARG A 56 -4.52 2.93 1.00
N TRP A 57 -5.30 2.24 0.18
CA TRP A 57 -6.15 1.14 0.58
C TRP A 57 -5.35 -0.04 1.19
N VAL A 58 -4.23 -0.42 0.57
CA VAL A 58 -3.37 -1.48 1.10
C VAL A 58 -2.72 -1.03 2.41
N VAL A 59 -2.18 0.19 2.47
CA VAL A 59 -1.57 0.73 3.69
C VAL A 59 -2.57 0.69 4.84
N HIS A 60 -3.80 1.16 4.61
CA HIS A 60 -4.87 1.14 5.61
C HIS A 60 -5.10 -0.27 6.16
N ARG A 61 -5.36 -1.24 5.27
CA ARG A 61 -5.62 -2.63 5.67
C ARG A 61 -4.46 -3.28 6.39
N VAL A 62 -3.22 -3.04 5.95
CA VAL A 62 -2.04 -3.61 6.61
C VAL A 62 -1.94 -3.07 8.03
N GLN A 63 -2.05 -1.75 8.23
CA GLN A 63 -1.92 -1.17 9.57
C GLN A 63 -3.09 -1.53 10.49
N GLU A 64 -4.32 -1.61 9.98
CA GLU A 64 -5.46 -2.12 10.76
C GLU A 64 -5.23 -3.56 11.22
N ASN A 65 -4.75 -4.43 10.34
CA ASN A 65 -4.45 -5.81 10.69
C ASN A 65 -3.34 -5.90 11.75
N VAL A 66 -2.30 -5.06 11.65
CA VAL A 66 -1.23 -5.00 12.65
C VAL A 66 -1.77 -4.49 13.98
N TYR A 67 -2.60 -3.45 13.98
CA TYR A 67 -3.23 -2.88 15.16
C TYR A 67 -4.15 -3.90 15.87
N MET A 68 -5.00 -4.60 15.12
CA MET A 68 -5.87 -5.64 15.67
C MET A 68 -5.06 -6.79 16.30
N ARG A 69 -3.99 -7.24 15.63
CA ARG A 69 -3.07 -8.24 16.19
C ARG A 69 -2.34 -7.74 17.43
N ALA A 70 -2.00 -6.46 17.49
CA ALA A 70 -1.40 -5.86 18.68
C ALA A 70 -2.39 -5.90 19.86
N LYS A 71 -3.66 -5.53 19.63
CA LYS A 71 -4.72 -5.62 20.66
C LYS A 71 -4.95 -7.03 21.17
N GLU A 72 -4.95 -8.02 20.27
CA GLU A 72 -5.10 -9.43 20.64
C GLU A 72 -3.94 -9.92 21.51
N LYS A 73 -2.71 -9.47 21.23
CA LYS A 73 -1.51 -9.90 21.95
C LYS A 73 -1.26 -9.10 23.24
N MET A 74 -1.76 -7.87 23.30
CA MET A 74 -1.52 -6.91 24.38
C MET A 74 -2.87 -6.34 24.86
N PRO A 75 -3.74 -7.16 25.47
CA PRO A 75 -5.10 -6.75 25.82
C PRO A 75 -5.16 -5.61 26.85
N ASP A 76 -4.13 -5.50 27.70
CA ASP A 76 -4.03 -4.48 28.75
C ASP A 76 -3.23 -3.23 28.33
N ALA A 77 -2.72 -3.19 27.10
CA ALA A 77 -1.95 -2.05 26.62
C ALA A 77 -2.83 -0.83 26.39
N SER A 78 -2.27 0.33 26.70
CA SER A 78 -2.86 1.62 26.35
C SER A 78 -2.93 1.80 24.83
N GLU A 79 -3.83 2.68 24.39
CA GLU A 79 -3.91 3.05 22.97
C GLU A 79 -2.56 3.55 22.44
N LYS A 80 -1.80 4.27 23.26
CA LYS A 80 -0.48 4.78 22.87
C LYS A 80 0.50 3.66 22.57
N GLU A 81 0.59 2.65 23.43
CA GLU A 81 1.46 1.49 23.25
C GLU A 81 1.07 0.66 22.02
N LEU A 82 -0.23 0.55 21.73
CA LEU A 82 -0.72 -0.10 20.52
C LEU A 82 -0.28 0.67 19.26
N LEU A 83 -0.45 2.00 19.25
CA LEU A 83 -0.03 2.84 18.13
C LEU A 83 1.49 2.83 17.93
N GLU A 84 2.27 2.86 19.00
CA GLU A 84 3.74 2.71 18.95
C GLU A 84 4.15 1.37 18.35
N THR A 85 3.48 0.28 18.73
CA THR A 85 3.73 -1.06 18.18
C THR A 85 3.46 -1.09 16.67
N VAL A 86 2.35 -0.51 16.22
CA VAL A 86 2.03 -0.39 14.80
C VAL A 86 3.09 0.44 14.09
N PHE A 87 3.51 1.57 14.67
CA PHE A 87 4.51 2.43 14.06
C PHE A 87 5.84 1.68 13.90
N ARG A 88 6.34 1.08 14.99
CA ARG A 88 7.61 0.33 14.99
C ARG A 88 7.62 -0.85 14.03
N SER A 89 6.46 -1.44 13.69
CA SER A 89 6.37 -2.48 12.65
C SER A 89 6.88 -2.03 11.27
N ARG A 90 6.87 -0.71 11.01
CA ARG A 90 7.39 -0.08 9.79
C ARG A 90 8.82 0.46 9.95
N LEU A 91 9.46 0.31 11.12
CA LEU A 91 10.86 0.72 11.34
C LEU A 91 11.84 -0.45 11.31
N PHE A 92 11.35 -1.69 11.30
CA PHE A 92 12.23 -2.85 11.34
C PHE A 92 13.18 -2.87 10.14
N PRO A 93 14.50 -3.07 10.35
CA PRO A 93 15.51 -3.04 9.28
C PRO A 93 15.33 -4.16 8.24
N GLN A 94 14.50 -5.17 8.53
CA GLN A 94 14.13 -6.21 7.57
C GLN A 94 12.85 -5.89 6.78
N ASN A 95 12.21 -4.75 7.03
CA ASN A 95 11.09 -4.30 6.23
C ASN A 95 11.64 -3.60 4.98
N PRO A 96 11.47 -4.17 3.77
CA PRO A 96 11.92 -3.52 2.55
C PRO A 96 11.12 -2.24 2.26
N ALA A 97 10.01 -1.98 2.97
CA ALA A 97 9.27 -0.71 3.00
C ALA A 97 9.44 0.04 4.34
N GLY A 98 10.52 -0.25 5.06
CA GLY A 98 10.85 0.37 6.33
C GLY A 98 11.17 1.84 6.17
N LEU A 99 10.76 2.66 7.14
CA LEU A 99 11.22 4.04 7.21
C LEU A 99 12.62 4.03 7.81
N GLU A 100 13.61 4.49 7.05
CA GLU A 100 14.92 4.84 7.59
C GLU A 100 14.73 6.06 8.50
N MET A 101 14.63 5.80 9.81
CA MET A 101 14.28 6.79 10.80
C MET A 101 15.09 6.54 12.08
N THR A 102 15.55 7.61 12.73
CA THR A 102 16.19 7.52 14.04
C THR A 102 15.16 7.42 15.17
N GLU A 103 15.56 6.97 16.36
CA GLU A 103 14.67 6.98 17.53
C GLU A 103 14.19 8.40 17.89
N GLU A 104 15.00 9.42 17.67
CA GLU A 104 14.64 10.82 17.92
C GLU A 104 13.56 11.33 16.97
N GLU A 105 13.65 10.95 15.69
CA GLU A 105 12.63 11.23 14.69
C GLU A 105 11.34 10.47 15.01
N PHE A 106 11.46 9.20 15.42
CA PHE A 106 10.32 8.40 15.86
C PHE A 106 9.58 9.07 17.01
N ASP A 107 10.28 9.42 18.09
CA ASP A 107 9.68 10.06 19.27
C ASP A 107 9.01 11.39 18.90
N LYS A 108 9.61 12.15 17.99
CA LYS A 108 9.06 13.40 17.49
C LYS A 108 7.75 13.18 16.74
N GLU A 109 7.70 12.26 15.80
CA GLU A 109 6.50 11.98 15.02
C GLU A 109 5.42 11.33 15.89
N MET A 110 5.80 10.41 16.77
CA MET A 110 4.88 9.72 17.67
C MET A 110 4.16 10.69 18.61
N ARG A 111 4.76 11.81 19.01
CA ARG A 111 4.09 12.87 19.79
C ARG A 111 2.89 13.49 19.08
N ASN A 112 2.88 13.50 17.74
CA ASN A 112 1.80 14.09 16.95
C ASN A 112 0.70 13.08 16.59
N ILE A 113 0.91 11.79 16.88
CA ILE A 113 -0.02 10.70 16.56
C ILE A 113 -0.90 10.40 17.77
N ASN A 114 -2.21 10.62 17.59
CA ASN A 114 -3.25 10.46 18.62
C ASN A 114 -4.25 9.35 18.27
N SER A 115 -4.22 8.83 17.04
CA SER A 115 -5.11 7.79 16.57
C SER A 115 -4.45 6.90 15.51
N LEU A 116 -5.05 5.73 15.27
CA LEU A 116 -4.63 4.85 14.18
C LEU A 116 -4.73 5.54 12.81
N ASN A 117 -5.76 6.38 12.62
CA ASN A 117 -5.91 7.12 11.37
C ASN A 117 -4.77 8.13 11.17
N ASP A 118 -4.31 8.82 12.22
CA ASP A 118 -3.17 9.73 12.13
C ASP A 118 -1.91 8.97 11.65
N LEU A 119 -1.68 7.78 12.22
CA LEU A 119 -0.57 6.91 11.85
C LEU A 119 -0.68 6.40 10.40
N ILE A 120 -1.88 6.03 9.97
CA ILE A 120 -2.11 5.62 8.57
C ILE A 120 -1.86 6.80 7.62
N GLN A 121 -2.38 8.00 7.93
CA GLN A 121 -2.13 9.18 7.09
C GLN A 121 -0.64 9.53 7.04
N TYR A 122 0.07 9.42 8.17
CA TYR A 122 1.51 9.57 8.23
C TYR A 122 2.21 8.62 7.25
N PHE A 123 1.90 7.32 7.29
CA PHE A 123 2.52 6.35 6.38
C PHE A 123 2.17 6.58 4.91
N VAL A 124 0.91 6.90 4.60
CA VAL A 124 0.49 7.25 3.24
C VAL A 124 1.29 8.44 2.71
N GLN A 125 1.55 9.45 3.55
CA GLN A 125 2.34 10.60 3.17
C GLN A 125 3.82 10.24 2.95
N ARG A 126 4.41 9.46 3.87
CA ARG A 126 5.81 9.02 3.76
C ARG A 126 6.05 8.12 2.55
N ASP A 127 5.14 7.19 2.25
CA ASP A 127 5.24 6.30 1.09
C ASP A 127 5.15 7.08 -0.24
N LYS A 128 4.39 8.19 -0.26
CA LYS A 128 4.36 9.13 -1.40
C LYS A 128 5.66 9.91 -1.57
N GLU A 129 6.31 10.30 -0.48
CA GLU A 129 7.60 11.02 -0.50
C GLU A 129 8.74 10.10 -0.94
N ILE A 130 8.71 8.84 -0.49
CA ILE A 130 9.70 7.82 -0.83
C ILE A 130 9.53 7.31 -2.27
N SER A 131 8.42 7.68 -2.95
CA SER A 131 7.97 7.19 -4.27
C SER A 131 9.08 6.51 -5.08
N ARG A 132 9.08 5.18 -4.96
CA ARG A 132 10.01 4.23 -5.62
C ARG A 132 9.79 4.10 -7.11
N PHE A 133 8.90 4.92 -7.67
CA PHE A 133 8.87 5.17 -9.09
C PHE A 133 10.10 5.96 -9.50
N CYS A 134 11.24 5.29 -9.48
CA CYS A 134 12.41 5.65 -10.25
C CYS A 134 11.95 5.76 -11.70
N ARG A 135 11.72 7.01 -12.13
CA ARG A 135 11.21 7.47 -13.43
C ARG A 135 9.68 7.48 -13.54
N ASP A 136 9.05 8.45 -12.88
CA ASP A 136 7.75 8.98 -13.31
C ASP A 136 7.89 9.68 -14.68
N ILE A 137 8.13 8.89 -15.73
CA ILE A 137 8.29 9.37 -17.11
C ILE A 137 6.98 10.07 -17.48
N PHE A 138 7.03 11.41 -17.61
CA PHE A 138 5.91 12.27 -17.97
C PHE A 138 4.67 12.23 -17.04
N GLY A 139 4.83 11.92 -15.74
CA GLY A 139 3.69 11.93 -14.80
C GLY A 139 2.76 10.73 -14.89
N ILE A 140 3.13 9.71 -15.68
CA ILE A 140 2.31 8.50 -15.92
C ILE A 140 2.17 7.69 -14.63
N GLY A 141 3.25 7.54 -13.85
CA GLY A 141 3.24 6.75 -12.61
C GLY A 141 2.29 7.35 -11.58
N LYS A 142 2.35 8.67 -11.36
CA LYS A 142 1.43 9.38 -10.45
C LYS A 142 -0.03 9.25 -10.88
N ARG A 143 -0.29 9.33 -12.19
CA ARG A 143 -1.65 9.20 -12.73
C ARG A 143 -2.21 7.79 -12.53
N ILE A 144 -1.39 6.77 -12.74
CA ILE A 144 -1.79 5.37 -12.52
C ILE A 144 -2.02 5.13 -11.04
N ALA A 145 -1.11 5.54 -10.16
CA ALA A 145 -1.26 5.40 -8.71
C ALA A 145 -2.56 6.03 -8.20
N LYS A 146 -2.88 7.26 -8.64
CA LYS A 146 -4.16 7.90 -8.31
C LYS A 146 -5.37 7.08 -8.76
N LYS A 147 -5.35 6.55 -9.99
CA LYS A 147 -6.45 5.72 -10.49
C LYS A 147 -6.58 4.39 -9.74
N VAL A 148 -5.46 3.81 -9.30
CA VAL A 148 -5.47 2.62 -8.45
C VAL A 148 -6.14 2.93 -7.11
N ASP A 149 -5.78 4.03 -6.45
CA ASP A 149 -6.46 4.50 -5.24
C ASP A 149 -7.96 4.69 -5.49
N ASP A 150 -8.34 5.42 -6.57
CA ASP A 150 -9.75 5.65 -6.93
C ASP A 150 -10.54 4.36 -7.18
N ILE A 151 -9.90 3.29 -7.69
CA ILE A 151 -10.56 1.98 -7.89
C ILE A 151 -10.67 1.22 -6.57
N LEU A 152 -9.64 1.28 -5.73
CA LEU A 152 -9.57 0.52 -4.48
C LEU A 152 -10.41 1.13 -3.36
N ASP A 153 -10.57 2.45 -3.33
CA ASP A 153 -11.34 3.17 -2.30
C ASP A 153 -12.87 3.20 -2.57
N LYS A 154 -13.32 2.82 -3.77
CA LYS A 154 -14.76 2.61 -4.09
C LYS A 154 -15.33 1.37 -3.41
#